data_AF-A0A2G2DNA9-F1
#
_entry.id   AF-A0A2G2DNA9-F1
#
_cell.length_a   1.000
_cell.length_b   1.000
_cell.length_c   1.000
_cell.angle_alpha   90.00
_cell.angle_beta   90.00
_cell.angle_gamma   90.00
#
_symmetry.space_group_name_H-M   'P 1'
#
loop_
_entity.id
_entity.type
_entity.pdbx_description
1 polymer ?
#
loop_
_entity_poly.entity_id
_entity_poly.type
_entity_poly.pdbx_seq_one_letter_code
_entity_poly.pdbx_strand_id
1 'polypeptide(L)'
;MTNDDILRLDSDRENQEINSENYPLSALKVYQYVSSIKGGGNLAIGGFVKGDSTFSSLNYKYAVLLFSDKFDVITRDDGTQIYKRYGFGLKVTLKVTDVKANLDISFGSMAASTKMGLAKIQYRIESYGVPENIIKNYVDLAGDFNFESYQKIITCAKVIKDLIGDNTDTVKLFPIEVLTPVAVSPDEEDSRSFYFGADSVSGGLNLRDAVLRARNSASHLEDENIISFMYQYFGIDDAFSTPNETQKKRAKEWIEGTYNKIQSTGFKDQWVSVEPNVDDDGYFVSLRHLGDEYKPHELPEDWSTHAKADYFDSVSVSFQNSSELQVSAIADVSSDYNSKTIIFDALIYWNIYDRQPKGKILETRYGVGVRIKMKVTEMEFGTDINFSSVGASAKLGLANVGYEIRGIGINDKKIIKDLPNPQDLDESTIKNIIDSFKKLLNTVGNSDLADFNPQPIAIKVSDKTDVDTALIHQSVTFAYQKLRKRKKLKNILAGARENNLIIEKIKEIYADFGITEEDDKPSFSQRRDAVEWLRIKED
;
A
#
# COMPACT_ATOMS: atom_id res chain seq x y z
N MET A 1 12.41 -10.32 -4.66
CA MET A 1 12.94 -9.50 -5.78
C MET A 1 12.77 -8.05 -5.43
N THR A 2 13.77 -7.22 -5.68
CA THR A 2 13.64 -5.76 -5.54
C THR A 2 12.94 -5.18 -6.77
N ASN A 3 12.37 -3.98 -6.67
CA ASN A 3 11.90 -3.23 -7.86
C ASN A 3 12.99 -3.10 -8.94
N ASP A 4 14.28 -3.16 -8.56
CA ASP A 4 15.42 -3.10 -9.48
C ASP A 4 15.62 -4.40 -10.28
N ASP A 5 15.15 -5.56 -9.79
CA ASP A 5 15.17 -6.82 -10.55
C ASP A 5 14.05 -6.86 -11.60
N ILE A 6 12.91 -6.22 -11.31
CA ILE A 6 11.82 -6.00 -12.28
C ILE A 6 12.28 -5.02 -13.38
N LEU A 7 13.11 -4.03 -13.03
CA LEU A 7 13.80 -3.13 -13.96
C LEU A 7 15.03 -3.75 -14.65
N ARG A 8 15.35 -5.04 -14.42
CA ARG A 8 16.32 -5.78 -15.24
C ARG A 8 15.68 -6.60 -16.36
N LEU A 9 14.39 -6.90 -16.27
CA LEU A 9 13.55 -7.36 -17.40
C LEU A 9 13.32 -6.24 -18.46
N ASP A 10 13.98 -5.11 -18.26
CA ASP A 10 13.87 -3.83 -18.95
C ASP A 10 14.91 -3.70 -20.10
N SER A 11 15.85 -4.65 -20.25
CA SER A 11 16.71 -4.70 -21.44
C SER A 11 15.95 -5.13 -22.70
N ASP A 12 14.73 -5.68 -22.55
CA ASP A 12 13.85 -6.03 -23.66
C ASP A 12 12.86 -4.90 -24.01
N ARG A 13 13.03 -3.69 -23.42
CA ARG A 13 12.18 -2.50 -23.68
C ARG A 13 12.12 -2.09 -25.16
N GLU A 14 13.10 -2.47 -25.98
CA GLU A 14 13.27 -1.88 -27.30
C GLU A 14 12.31 -2.38 -28.39
N ASN A 15 11.46 -3.41 -28.17
CA ASN A 15 10.73 -4.03 -29.30
C ASN A 15 9.20 -4.23 -29.16
N GLN A 16 8.53 -3.71 -28.11
CA GLN A 16 7.07 -3.85 -27.99
C GLN A 16 6.40 -2.48 -27.85
N GLU A 17 6.43 -1.69 -28.93
CA GLU A 17 5.53 -0.56 -29.09
C GLU A 17 4.21 -1.02 -29.69
N ILE A 18 3.09 -0.49 -29.18
CA ILE A 18 1.76 -0.72 -29.76
C ILE A 18 1.10 0.62 -30.10
N ASN A 19 0.20 0.62 -31.08
CA ASN A 19 -0.51 1.82 -31.49
C ASN A 19 -1.77 2.03 -30.62
N SER A 20 -1.97 3.27 -30.13
CA SER A 20 -3.16 3.66 -29.36
C SER A 20 -4.48 3.51 -30.13
N GLU A 21 -4.44 3.47 -31.48
CA GLU A 21 -5.64 3.24 -32.31
C GLU A 21 -6.35 1.92 -31.99
N ASN A 22 -5.59 0.87 -31.67
CA ASN A 22 -6.13 -0.45 -31.35
C ASN A 22 -6.42 -0.63 -29.85
N TYR A 23 -5.81 0.22 -29.02
CA TYR A 23 -5.86 0.14 -27.57
C TYR A 23 -6.07 1.54 -27.01
N PRO A 24 -7.32 2.02 -26.98
CA PRO A 24 -7.61 3.38 -26.55
C PRO A 24 -7.12 3.60 -25.12
N LEU A 25 -6.65 4.82 -24.88
CA LEU A 25 -6.27 5.27 -23.55
C LEU A 25 -7.55 5.43 -22.71
N SER A 26 -7.58 4.78 -21.56
CA SER A 26 -8.77 4.57 -20.73
C SER A 26 -8.59 5.05 -19.29
N ALA A 27 -7.34 5.25 -18.86
CA ALA A 27 -7.04 5.64 -17.49
C ALA A 27 -5.90 6.64 -17.42
N LEU A 28 -6.06 7.60 -16.51
CA LEU A 28 -5.06 8.60 -16.18
C LEU A 28 -4.54 8.32 -14.77
N LYS A 29 -3.23 8.46 -14.57
CA LYS A 29 -2.57 8.31 -13.27
C LYS A 29 -1.57 9.44 -13.06
N VAL A 30 -1.72 10.16 -11.96
CA VAL A 30 -0.73 11.12 -11.47
C VAL A 30 -0.33 10.68 -10.07
N TYR A 31 0.94 10.39 -9.84
CA TYR A 31 1.38 9.96 -8.51
C TYR A 31 2.65 10.64 -8.05
N GLN A 32 2.81 10.68 -6.73
CA GLN A 32 3.92 11.27 -6.01
C GLN A 32 4.16 10.44 -4.74
N TYR A 33 5.27 9.70 -4.65
CA TYR A 33 5.55 8.88 -3.45
C TYR A 33 7.05 8.62 -3.23
N VAL A 34 7.40 8.29 -1.99
CA VAL A 34 8.72 7.81 -1.60
C VAL A 34 8.80 6.30 -1.86
N SER A 35 9.66 5.90 -2.79
CA SER A 35 9.73 4.52 -3.30
C SER A 35 10.75 3.63 -2.59
N SER A 36 11.70 4.22 -1.87
CA SER A 36 12.62 3.51 -0.98
C SER A 36 13.33 4.50 -0.08
N ILE A 37 13.61 4.09 1.16
CA ILE A 37 14.44 4.81 2.12
C ILE A 37 15.52 3.82 2.57
N LYS A 38 16.79 4.21 2.48
CA LYS A 38 17.89 3.49 3.11
C LYS A 38 18.41 4.36 4.26
N GLY A 39 18.35 3.81 5.48
CA GLY A 39 18.92 4.45 6.65
C GLY A 39 20.43 4.66 6.51
N GLY A 40 20.94 5.79 6.99
CA GLY A 40 22.32 5.88 7.46
C GLY A 40 22.35 5.33 8.89
N GLY A 41 23.45 4.67 9.30
CA GLY A 41 23.57 4.11 10.64
C GLY A 41 23.17 5.13 11.71
N ASN A 42 22.32 4.67 12.65
CA ASN A 42 21.49 5.43 13.60
C ASN A 42 20.18 5.95 13.00
N LEU A 43 19.25 5.02 12.74
CA LEU A 43 17.87 5.30 12.35
C LEU A 43 17.13 5.97 13.53
N ALA A 44 16.40 7.07 13.22
CA ALA A 44 15.49 7.69 14.16
C ALA A 44 14.43 6.69 14.61
N ILE A 45 14.19 6.74 15.91
CA ILE A 45 12.94 6.46 16.64
C ILE A 45 11.78 6.11 15.69
N GLY A 46 11.45 4.83 15.52
CA GLY A 46 10.20 4.44 14.88
C GLY A 46 9.05 5.17 15.58
N GLY A 47 8.21 5.89 14.84
CA GLY A 47 7.01 6.55 15.35
C GLY A 47 7.10 7.55 16.53
N PHE A 48 8.10 7.62 17.43
CA PHE A 48 7.93 8.36 18.71
C PHE A 48 8.29 9.84 18.66
N VAL A 49 9.28 10.22 17.86
CA VAL A 49 9.74 11.58 17.58
C VAL A 49 10.65 11.43 16.36
N LYS A 50 10.49 12.18 15.27
CA LYS A 50 11.55 12.26 14.24
C LYS A 50 12.79 12.91 14.87
N GLY A 51 13.63 12.12 15.53
CA GLY A 51 14.99 12.51 15.93
C GLY A 51 15.79 12.88 14.66
N ASP A 52 16.98 13.43 14.83
CA ASP A 52 17.87 13.81 13.72
C ASP A 52 18.35 12.57 12.93
N SER A 53 17.47 11.91 12.19
CA SER A 53 17.83 10.79 11.33
C SER A 53 18.50 11.31 10.07
N THR A 54 19.71 10.83 9.83
CA THR A 54 20.38 10.99 8.55
C THR A 54 20.02 9.81 7.64
N PHE A 55 19.37 10.09 6.51
CA PHE A 55 19.15 9.08 5.47
C PHE A 55 20.41 8.93 4.60
N SER A 56 20.86 7.70 4.34
CA SER A 56 21.98 7.48 3.42
C SER A 56 21.53 7.69 1.98
N SER A 57 20.31 7.26 1.65
CA SER A 57 19.65 7.59 0.39
C SER A 57 18.13 7.41 0.46
N LEU A 58 17.39 8.17 -0.36
CA LEU A 58 15.98 7.90 -0.64
C LEU A 58 15.68 8.09 -2.12
N ASN A 59 14.70 7.36 -2.64
CA ASN A 59 14.21 7.55 -4.01
C ASN A 59 12.78 8.09 -3.99
N TYR A 60 12.61 9.27 -4.54
CA TYR A 60 11.32 9.90 -4.75
C TYR A 60 10.86 9.71 -6.19
N LYS A 61 9.56 9.48 -6.40
CA LYS A 61 8.99 9.34 -7.74
C LYS A 61 7.80 10.27 -7.92
N TYR A 62 7.77 10.95 -9.05
CA TYR A 62 6.63 11.66 -9.59
C TYR A 62 6.32 11.09 -10.98
N ALA A 63 5.05 10.92 -11.34
CA ALA A 63 4.70 10.57 -12.71
C ALA A 63 3.35 11.17 -13.14
N VAL A 64 3.24 11.38 -14.46
CA VAL A 64 2.00 11.72 -15.17
C VAL A 64 1.89 10.75 -16.32
N LEU A 65 0.97 9.80 -16.20
CA LEU A 65 0.86 8.66 -17.10
C LEU A 65 -0.59 8.52 -17.56
N LEU A 66 -0.76 8.19 -18.83
CA LEU A 66 -1.98 7.67 -19.41
C LEU A 66 -1.77 6.21 -19.75
N PHE A 67 -2.80 5.42 -19.56
CA PHE A 67 -2.76 3.99 -19.80
C PHE A 67 -3.89 3.58 -20.74
N SER A 68 -3.63 2.54 -21.51
CA SER A 68 -4.68 1.73 -22.10
C SER A 68 -5.06 0.59 -21.14
N ASP A 69 -6.12 -0.14 -21.50
CA ASP A 69 -6.50 -1.38 -20.83
C ASP A 69 -5.72 -2.59 -21.36
N LYS A 70 -4.66 -2.38 -22.15
CA LYS A 70 -3.81 -3.46 -22.64
C LYS A 70 -2.84 -3.92 -21.55
N PHE A 71 -2.91 -5.21 -21.22
CA PHE A 71 -1.97 -5.90 -20.35
C PHE A 71 -1.26 -7.03 -21.09
N ASP A 72 0.03 -7.23 -20.83
CA ASP A 72 0.72 -8.49 -21.11
C ASP A 72 0.97 -9.24 -19.81
N VAL A 73 0.71 -10.55 -19.81
CA VAL A 73 0.90 -11.41 -18.64
C VAL A 73 2.18 -12.22 -18.79
N ILE A 74 3.06 -12.13 -17.80
CA ILE A 74 4.26 -12.96 -17.68
C ILE A 74 4.04 -13.88 -16.50
N THR A 75 4.05 -15.19 -16.75
CA THR A 75 3.98 -16.19 -15.68
C THR A 75 5.40 -16.60 -15.29
N ARG A 76 5.74 -16.48 -14.00
CA ARG A 76 7.02 -16.93 -13.44
C ARG A 76 7.03 -18.45 -13.22
N ASP A 77 8.22 -18.99 -12.96
CA ASP A 77 8.41 -20.42 -12.65
C ASP A 77 7.64 -20.89 -11.41
N ASP A 78 7.39 -19.98 -10.45
CA ASP A 78 6.59 -20.23 -9.25
C ASP A 78 5.07 -20.11 -9.48
N GLY A 79 4.64 -19.85 -10.72
CA GLY A 79 3.24 -19.65 -11.10
C GLY A 79 2.73 -18.22 -10.88
N THR A 80 3.53 -17.32 -10.30
CA THR A 80 3.13 -15.93 -10.08
C THR A 80 2.99 -15.21 -11.41
N GLN A 81 1.86 -14.53 -11.61
CA GLN A 81 1.59 -13.72 -12.78
C GLN A 81 2.04 -12.27 -12.55
N ILE A 82 2.74 -11.70 -13.52
CA ILE A 82 3.12 -10.29 -13.58
C ILE A 82 2.39 -9.66 -14.76
N TYR A 83 1.79 -8.50 -14.56
CA TYR A 83 1.04 -7.78 -15.59
C TYR A 83 1.81 -6.53 -16.01
N LYS A 84 2.16 -6.43 -17.28
CA LYS A 84 2.74 -5.22 -17.89
C LYS A 84 1.62 -4.40 -18.50
N ARG A 85 1.40 -3.19 -17.99
CA ARG A 85 0.40 -2.26 -18.50
C ARG A 85 1.02 -1.26 -19.45
N TYR A 86 0.34 -1.05 -20.58
CA TYR A 86 0.79 -0.15 -21.62
C TYR A 86 0.27 1.26 -21.43
N GLY A 87 1.10 2.24 -21.77
CA GLY A 87 0.75 3.63 -21.64
C GLY A 87 1.72 4.61 -22.27
N PHE A 88 1.49 5.87 -21.97
CA PHE A 88 2.18 7.04 -22.48
C PHE A 88 2.35 8.04 -21.34
N GLY A 89 3.50 8.71 -21.25
CA GLY A 89 3.69 9.79 -20.30
C GLY A 89 5.12 10.01 -19.87
N LEU A 90 5.27 10.55 -18.65
CA LEU A 90 6.55 10.93 -18.08
C LEU A 90 6.64 10.54 -16.61
N LYS A 91 7.83 10.09 -16.21
CA LYS A 91 8.18 9.77 -14.84
C LYS A 91 9.47 10.47 -14.45
N VAL A 92 9.46 11.16 -13.33
CA VAL A 92 10.62 11.79 -12.71
C VAL A 92 11.01 10.99 -11.48
N THR A 93 12.25 10.56 -11.42
CA THR A 93 12.84 9.94 -10.24
C THR A 93 13.86 10.89 -9.64
N LEU A 94 13.72 11.22 -8.36
CA LEU A 94 14.75 11.93 -7.60
C LEU A 94 15.48 10.94 -6.70
N LYS A 95 16.80 10.90 -6.82
CA LYS A 95 17.68 10.17 -5.93
C LYS A 95 18.32 11.17 -4.97
N VAL A 96 17.90 11.12 -3.71
CA VAL A 96 18.47 11.93 -2.63
C VAL A 96 19.56 11.13 -1.95
N THR A 97 20.69 11.77 -1.69
CA THR A 97 21.88 11.21 -1.04
C THR A 97 22.48 12.27 -0.10
N ASP A 98 23.37 11.84 0.80
CA ASP A 98 24.11 12.74 1.71
C ASP A 98 23.19 13.67 2.52
N VAL A 99 22.12 13.13 3.12
CA VAL A 99 21.16 13.90 3.90
C VAL A 99 21.73 14.25 5.27
N LYS A 100 21.90 15.55 5.54
CA LYS A 100 22.54 16.08 6.76
C LYS A 100 21.58 16.54 7.85
N ALA A 101 20.28 16.61 7.56
CA ALA A 101 19.25 17.07 8.49
C ALA A 101 17.91 16.40 8.16
N ASN A 102 16.93 16.51 9.06
CA ASN A 102 15.56 16.09 8.78
C ASN A 102 15.00 16.88 7.58
N LEU A 103 14.95 16.21 6.43
CA LEU A 103 14.36 16.76 5.22
C LEU A 103 12.86 16.53 5.26
N ASP A 104 12.10 17.59 5.05
CA ASP A 104 10.74 17.44 4.57
C ASP A 104 10.79 16.84 3.14
N ILE A 105 10.19 15.67 2.97
CA ILE A 105 10.24 14.89 1.73
C ILE A 105 9.12 15.33 0.80
N SER A 106 9.17 16.60 0.43
CA SER A 106 8.28 17.22 -0.56
C SER A 106 9.11 17.78 -1.72
N PHE A 107 8.52 17.89 -2.91
CA PHE A 107 9.25 18.17 -4.15
C PHE A 107 9.90 19.56 -4.13
N GLY A 108 9.22 20.56 -3.56
CA GLY A 108 9.74 21.90 -3.32
C GLY A 108 10.79 21.94 -2.21
N SER A 109 10.52 21.29 -1.07
CA SER A 109 11.46 21.21 0.07
C SER A 109 12.78 20.54 -0.33
N MET A 110 12.75 19.52 -1.19
CA MET A 110 13.94 18.90 -1.75
C MET A 110 14.79 19.88 -2.56
N ALA A 111 14.17 20.69 -3.44
CA ALA A 111 14.89 21.69 -4.22
C ALA A 111 15.55 22.76 -3.35
N ALA A 112 14.88 23.20 -2.28
CA ALA A 112 15.43 24.13 -1.29
C ALA A 112 16.61 23.51 -0.53
N SER A 113 16.50 22.23 -0.19
CA SER A 113 17.50 21.49 0.59
C SER A 113 18.82 21.29 -0.15
N THR A 114 18.78 21.06 -1.46
CA THR A 114 20.00 21.07 -2.30
C THR A 114 20.70 22.42 -2.24
N LYS A 115 19.94 23.53 -2.34
CA LYS A 115 20.50 24.89 -2.29
C LYS A 115 21.15 25.20 -0.95
N MET A 116 20.61 24.65 0.14
CA MET A 116 21.17 24.79 1.49
C MET A 116 22.33 23.83 1.78
N GLY A 117 22.67 22.91 0.85
CA GLY A 117 23.71 21.92 1.07
C GLY A 117 23.38 20.87 2.13
N LEU A 118 22.08 20.71 2.43
CA LEU A 118 21.53 19.74 3.37
C LEU A 118 21.36 18.35 2.74
N ALA A 119 21.34 18.28 1.41
CA ALA A 119 21.24 17.04 0.64
C ALA A 119 21.90 17.19 -0.72
N LYS A 120 22.27 16.07 -1.33
CA LYS A 120 22.58 15.97 -2.76
C LYS A 120 21.47 15.23 -3.47
N ILE A 121 20.84 15.88 -4.43
CA ILE A 121 19.69 15.32 -5.12
C ILE A 121 19.99 15.28 -6.61
N GLN A 122 19.84 14.11 -7.22
CA GLN A 122 19.91 13.91 -8.65
C GLN A 122 18.53 13.59 -9.18
N TYR A 123 18.17 14.10 -10.35
CA TYR A 123 16.95 13.73 -11.03
C TYR A 123 17.24 12.92 -12.30
N ARG A 124 16.29 12.06 -12.66
CA ARG A 124 16.20 11.37 -13.94
C ARG A 124 14.76 11.44 -14.43
N ILE A 125 14.59 11.76 -15.70
CA ILE A 125 13.31 11.79 -16.41
C ILE A 125 13.29 10.60 -17.36
N GLU A 126 12.25 9.78 -17.22
CA GLU A 126 11.92 8.70 -18.14
C GLU A 126 10.67 9.13 -18.92
N SER A 127 10.73 9.02 -20.24
CA SER A 127 9.63 9.38 -21.12
C SER A 127 9.16 8.17 -21.91
N TYR A 128 7.85 8.01 -22.01
CA TYR A 128 7.23 6.87 -22.65
C TYR A 128 6.25 7.37 -23.70
N GLY A 129 6.54 7.10 -24.98
CA GLY A 129 5.77 7.61 -26.11
C GLY A 129 5.92 9.11 -26.39
N VAL A 130 6.42 9.90 -25.45
CA VAL A 130 6.77 11.32 -25.66
C VAL A 130 8.13 11.40 -26.37
N PRO A 131 8.23 12.07 -27.53
CA PRO A 131 9.51 12.32 -28.19
C PRO A 131 10.49 13.08 -27.28
N GLU A 132 11.71 12.55 -27.10
CA GLU A 132 12.71 13.13 -26.19
C GLU A 132 13.05 14.60 -26.53
N ASN A 133 13.01 14.96 -27.81
CA ASN A 133 13.28 16.33 -28.26
C ASN A 133 12.26 17.34 -27.70
N ILE A 134 11.01 16.93 -27.48
CA ILE A 134 9.99 17.79 -26.83
C ILE A 134 10.40 18.06 -25.38
N ILE A 135 10.87 17.04 -24.65
CA ILE A 135 11.26 17.17 -23.25
C ILE A 135 12.54 18.01 -23.11
N LYS A 136 13.55 17.73 -23.95
CA LYS A 136 14.84 18.43 -23.97
C LYS A 136 14.73 19.94 -24.25
N ASN A 137 13.61 20.40 -24.82
CA ASN A 137 13.34 21.84 -24.99
C ASN A 137 13.07 22.55 -23.65
N TYR A 138 12.70 21.82 -22.60
CA TYR A 138 12.34 22.39 -21.30
C TYR A 138 13.31 21.98 -20.19
N VAL A 139 13.80 20.74 -20.22
CA VAL A 139 14.64 20.16 -19.16
C VAL A 139 15.52 19.05 -19.70
N ASP A 140 16.74 18.92 -19.18
CA ASP A 140 17.60 17.78 -19.47
C ASP A 140 16.97 16.48 -18.94
N LEU A 141 17.34 15.33 -19.50
CA LEU A 141 16.78 14.05 -19.05
C LEU A 141 17.36 13.58 -17.71
N ALA A 142 18.49 14.14 -17.28
CA ALA A 142 19.08 13.88 -15.98
C ALA A 142 19.99 15.03 -15.56
N GLY A 143 20.15 15.23 -14.26
CA GLY A 143 21.05 16.24 -13.73
C GLY A 143 20.90 16.42 -12.21
N ASP A 144 21.50 17.48 -11.69
CA ASP A 144 21.34 17.87 -10.30
C ASP A 144 19.98 18.54 -10.08
N PHE A 145 19.29 18.12 -9.03
CA PHE A 145 17.98 18.66 -8.68
C PHE A 145 18.12 19.85 -7.73
N ASN A 146 17.81 21.03 -8.24
CA ASN A 146 17.81 22.31 -7.54
C ASN A 146 16.55 23.11 -7.90
N PHE A 147 16.45 24.36 -7.41
CA PHE A 147 15.28 25.21 -7.67
C PHE A 147 15.04 25.48 -9.17
N GLU A 148 16.09 25.65 -9.97
CA GLU A 148 15.95 25.91 -11.41
C GLU A 148 15.45 24.67 -12.15
N SER A 149 16.08 23.51 -11.92
CA SER A 149 15.62 22.25 -12.53
C SER A 149 14.20 21.90 -12.08
N TYR A 150 13.83 22.22 -10.83
CA TYR A 150 12.47 22.04 -10.33
C TYR A 150 11.45 22.85 -11.14
N GLN A 151 11.68 24.15 -11.36
CA GLN A 151 10.79 24.98 -12.18
C GLN A 151 10.70 24.49 -13.63
N LYS A 152 11.83 24.03 -14.20
CA LYS A 152 11.88 23.42 -15.53
C LYS A 152 11.07 22.13 -15.60
N ILE A 153 11.15 21.27 -14.58
CA ILE A 153 10.38 20.02 -14.48
C ILE A 153 8.88 20.31 -14.38
N ILE A 154 8.45 21.26 -13.54
CA ILE A 154 7.02 21.65 -13.48
C ILE A 154 6.55 22.15 -14.84
N THR A 155 7.32 23.02 -15.48
CA THR A 155 6.98 23.55 -16.81
C THR A 155 6.86 22.43 -17.84
N CYS A 156 7.82 21.50 -17.85
CA CYS A 156 7.79 20.32 -18.70
C CYS A 156 6.55 19.46 -18.43
N ALA A 157 6.23 19.18 -17.15
CA ALA A 157 5.06 18.39 -16.78
C ALA A 157 3.76 19.03 -17.29
N LYS A 158 3.63 20.36 -17.22
CA LYS A 158 2.49 21.10 -17.78
C LYS A 158 2.39 20.92 -19.29
N VAL A 159 3.50 21.11 -20.01
CA VAL A 159 3.53 20.94 -21.47
C VAL A 159 3.19 19.51 -21.88
N ILE A 160 3.65 18.51 -21.14
CA ILE A 160 3.30 17.11 -21.39
C ILE A 160 1.81 16.87 -21.14
N LYS A 161 1.22 17.44 -20.09
CA LYS A 161 -0.24 17.39 -19.89
C LYS A 161 -1.01 18.05 -21.03
N ASP A 162 -0.52 19.17 -21.54
CA ASP A 162 -1.13 19.84 -22.68
C ASP A 162 -1.02 18.98 -23.95
N LEU A 163 0.16 18.43 -24.24
CA LEU A 163 0.38 17.49 -25.35
C LEU A 163 -0.54 16.27 -25.26
N ILE A 164 -0.66 15.70 -24.06
CA ILE A 164 -1.58 14.62 -23.76
C ILE A 164 -3.03 15.02 -24.10
N GLY A 165 -3.46 16.19 -23.61
CA GLY A 165 -4.83 16.64 -23.82
C GLY A 165 -5.15 16.93 -25.29
N ASP A 166 -4.14 17.21 -26.11
CA ASP A 166 -4.31 17.74 -27.46
C ASP A 166 -3.98 16.76 -28.60
N ASN A 167 -3.14 15.73 -28.42
CA ASN A 167 -2.64 14.89 -29.53
C ASN A 167 -2.40 13.41 -29.16
N THR A 168 -3.46 12.61 -29.04
CA THR A 168 -3.35 11.25 -28.47
C THR A 168 -3.94 10.14 -29.33
N ASP A 169 -4.42 10.44 -30.53
CA ASP A 169 -5.02 9.41 -31.39
C ASP A 169 -3.96 8.66 -32.22
N THR A 170 -2.70 9.08 -32.15
CA THR A 170 -1.57 8.50 -32.91
C THR A 170 -0.32 8.25 -32.05
N VAL A 171 -0.49 8.11 -30.72
CA VAL A 171 0.64 7.91 -29.81
C VAL A 171 1.04 6.43 -29.73
N LYS A 172 2.34 6.21 -29.63
CA LYS A 172 2.90 4.88 -29.35
C LYS A 172 2.82 4.62 -27.85
N LEU A 173 2.30 3.46 -27.49
CA LEU A 173 2.21 3.00 -26.11
C LEU A 173 3.36 2.03 -25.81
N PHE A 174 3.87 2.12 -24.60
CA PHE A 174 4.98 1.33 -24.09
C PHE A 174 4.57 0.61 -22.80
N PRO A 175 5.20 -0.51 -22.43
CA PRO A 175 4.98 -1.11 -21.11
C PRO A 175 5.62 -0.22 -20.05
N ILE A 176 4.81 0.55 -19.32
CA ILE A 176 5.30 1.60 -18.39
C ILE A 176 5.00 1.30 -16.92
N GLU A 177 4.10 0.36 -16.66
CA GLU A 177 3.73 -0.06 -15.31
C GLU A 177 3.75 -1.59 -15.24
N VAL A 178 4.32 -2.08 -14.15
CA VAL A 178 4.37 -3.51 -13.84
C VAL A 178 3.57 -3.73 -12.57
N LEU A 179 2.48 -4.46 -12.69
CA LEU A 179 1.62 -4.85 -11.58
C LEU A 179 1.95 -6.30 -11.22
N THR A 180 2.26 -6.53 -9.95
CA THR A 180 2.39 -7.88 -9.41
C THR A 180 1.28 -8.05 -8.39
N PRO A 181 0.41 -9.08 -8.50
CA PRO A 181 -0.52 -9.41 -7.44
C PRO A 181 0.28 -9.63 -6.15
N VAL A 182 0.07 -8.78 -5.15
CA VAL A 182 0.77 -8.91 -3.88
C VAL A 182 -0.01 -9.91 -3.03
N ALA A 183 0.47 -11.16 -2.99
CA ALA A 183 0.04 -12.06 -1.94
C ALA A 183 0.59 -11.52 -0.61
N VAL A 184 -0.30 -11.13 0.31
CA VAL A 184 0.09 -10.81 1.69
C VAL A 184 0.51 -12.13 2.34
N SER A 185 1.80 -12.45 2.26
CA SER A 185 2.40 -13.55 3.00
C SER A 185 3.07 -12.96 4.23
N PRO A 186 2.50 -13.11 5.44
CA PRO A 186 3.17 -12.66 6.65
C PRO A 186 4.51 -13.38 6.83
N ASP A 187 5.56 -12.61 7.11
CA ASP A 187 6.88 -13.17 7.36
C ASP A 187 6.90 -13.86 8.75
N GLU A 188 7.64 -14.96 8.87
CA GLU A 188 7.87 -15.56 10.17
C GLU A 188 8.75 -14.68 11.06
N GLU A 189 9.67 -13.90 10.47
CA GLU A 189 10.52 -12.95 11.19
C GLU A 189 9.66 -11.89 11.92
N ASP A 190 8.59 -11.43 11.28
CA ASP A 190 7.61 -10.50 11.86
C ASP A 190 6.97 -11.08 13.13
N SER A 191 6.74 -12.40 13.18
CA SER A 191 6.09 -13.06 14.32
C SER A 191 6.87 -12.86 15.63
N ARG A 192 8.20 -12.70 15.56
CA ARG A 192 9.01 -12.37 16.75
C ARG A 192 8.73 -10.96 17.24
N SER A 193 8.66 -9.99 16.34
CA SER A 193 8.31 -8.61 16.65
C SER A 193 6.90 -8.50 17.26
N PHE A 194 5.93 -9.29 16.75
CA PHE A 194 4.59 -9.42 17.34
C PHE A 194 4.65 -9.97 18.77
N TYR A 195 5.38 -11.08 18.97
CA TYR A 195 5.57 -11.66 20.30
C TYR A 195 6.24 -10.67 21.25
N PHE A 196 7.32 -10.01 20.81
CA PHE A 196 8.05 -9.00 21.59
C PHE A 196 7.13 -7.86 22.03
N GLY A 197 6.33 -7.31 21.11
CA GLY A 197 5.39 -6.24 21.40
C GLY A 197 4.35 -6.67 22.43
N ALA A 198 3.73 -7.84 22.24
CA ALA A 198 2.78 -8.39 23.21
C ALA A 198 3.42 -8.67 24.57
N ASP A 199 4.62 -9.25 24.60
CA ASP A 199 5.34 -9.60 25.83
C ASP A 199 5.69 -8.32 26.61
N SER A 200 6.17 -7.28 25.92
CA SER A 200 6.47 -5.96 26.51
C SER A 200 5.24 -5.29 27.10
N VAL A 201 4.10 -5.31 26.39
CA VAL A 201 2.82 -4.81 26.92
C VAL A 201 2.39 -5.62 28.14
N SER A 202 2.51 -6.96 28.09
CA SER A 202 2.15 -7.84 29.20
C SER A 202 3.03 -7.61 30.44
N GLY A 203 4.30 -7.28 30.23
CA GLY A 203 5.28 -6.91 31.26
C GLY A 203 5.08 -5.50 31.82
N GLY A 204 4.21 -4.68 31.21
CA GLY A 204 3.94 -3.31 31.64
C GLY A 204 5.00 -2.30 31.20
N LEU A 205 5.82 -2.61 30.20
CA LEU A 205 6.72 -1.63 29.59
C LEU A 205 5.91 -0.62 28.78
N ASN A 206 6.24 0.66 28.86
CA ASN A 206 5.76 1.63 27.86
C ASN A 206 6.46 1.35 26.51
N LEU A 207 5.89 1.89 25.44
CA LEU A 207 6.36 1.60 24.08
C LEU A 207 7.77 2.12 23.82
N ARG A 208 8.10 3.31 24.34
CA ARG A 208 9.46 3.87 24.23
C ARG A 208 10.51 2.91 24.79
N ASP A 209 10.27 2.39 25.99
CA ASP A 209 11.22 1.51 26.68
C ASP A 209 11.29 0.14 25.99
N ALA A 210 10.16 -0.36 25.45
CA ALA A 210 10.14 -1.58 24.64
C ALA A 210 11.00 -1.42 23.37
N VAL A 211 10.91 -0.30 22.67
CA VAL A 211 11.72 -0.05 21.46
C VAL A 211 13.19 0.17 21.80
N LEU A 212 13.52 0.86 22.89
CA LEU A 212 14.90 0.95 23.38
C LEU A 212 15.48 -0.43 23.69
N ARG A 213 14.68 -1.32 24.28
CA ARG A 213 15.07 -2.71 24.55
C ARG A 213 15.30 -3.51 23.27
N ALA A 214 14.42 -3.36 22.27
CA ALA A 214 14.59 -4.00 20.96
C ALA A 214 15.89 -3.55 20.27
N ARG A 215 16.18 -2.25 20.30
CA ARG A 215 17.42 -1.69 19.73
C ARG A 215 18.69 -2.19 20.41
N ASN A 216 18.64 -2.37 21.72
CA ASN A 216 19.77 -2.89 22.49
C ASN A 216 19.84 -4.43 22.45
N SER A 217 18.97 -5.11 21.68
CA SER A 217 19.05 -6.55 21.52
C SER A 217 20.21 -6.90 20.60
N ALA A 218 20.99 -7.92 20.96
CA ALA A 218 22.13 -8.40 20.16
C ALA A 218 21.71 -8.89 18.76
N SER A 219 20.42 -9.18 18.59
CA SER A 219 19.82 -9.68 17.35
C SER A 219 19.41 -8.57 16.39
N HIS A 220 18.99 -7.39 16.87
CA HIS A 220 18.35 -6.34 16.06
C HIS A 220 17.28 -6.88 15.08
N LEU A 221 16.60 -7.98 15.44
CA LEU A 221 15.65 -8.66 14.55
C LEU A 221 14.24 -8.09 14.70
N GLU A 222 13.98 -7.35 15.77
CA GLU A 222 12.65 -6.85 16.07
C GLU A 222 12.35 -5.55 15.30
N ASP A 223 11.27 -5.59 14.51
CA ASP A 223 10.75 -4.45 13.75
C ASP A 223 9.94 -3.51 14.68
N GLU A 224 10.41 -2.27 14.79
CA GLU A 224 9.81 -1.24 15.64
C GLU A 224 8.38 -0.84 15.24
N ASN A 225 8.05 -0.92 13.94
CA ASN A 225 6.70 -0.63 13.44
C ASN A 225 5.73 -1.71 13.89
N ILE A 226 6.15 -2.98 13.92
CA ILE A 226 5.35 -4.08 14.46
C ILE A 226 5.17 -3.94 15.98
N ILE A 227 6.22 -3.59 16.70
CA ILE A 227 6.13 -3.34 18.15
C ILE A 227 5.10 -2.24 18.41
N SER A 228 5.20 -1.12 17.68
CA SER A 228 4.25 0.00 17.76
C SER A 228 2.82 -0.45 17.45
N PHE A 229 2.63 -1.22 16.37
CA PHE A 229 1.35 -1.81 16.02
C PHE A 229 0.76 -2.60 17.20
N MET A 230 1.54 -3.42 17.90
CA MET A 230 1.03 -4.20 19.03
C MET A 230 0.55 -3.34 20.19
N TYR A 231 1.18 -2.20 20.46
CA TYR A 231 0.69 -1.26 21.48
C TYR A 231 -0.66 -0.65 21.07
N GLN A 232 -0.80 -0.20 19.83
CA GLN A 232 -2.08 0.29 19.29
C GLN A 232 -3.16 -0.79 19.27
N TYR A 233 -2.79 -2.03 18.96
CA TYR A 233 -3.68 -3.18 18.98
C TYR A 233 -4.34 -3.32 20.36
N PHE A 234 -3.58 -3.17 21.45
CA PHE A 234 -4.09 -3.18 22.82
C PHE A 234 -4.70 -1.84 23.28
N GLY A 235 -4.81 -0.84 22.40
CA GLY A 235 -5.42 0.46 22.67
C GLY A 235 -4.53 1.39 23.49
N ILE A 236 -3.22 1.32 23.27
CA ILE A 236 -2.24 2.26 23.80
C ILE A 236 -1.87 3.20 22.66
N ASP A 237 -2.13 4.50 22.82
CA ASP A 237 -1.92 5.55 21.82
C ASP A 237 -0.86 6.58 22.24
N ASP A 238 -0.42 6.57 23.50
CA ASP A 238 0.72 7.35 24.00
C ASP A 238 1.92 6.44 24.29
N ALA A 239 3.05 6.71 23.63
CA ALA A 239 4.26 5.92 23.73
C ALA A 239 4.92 5.94 25.12
N PHE A 240 4.63 6.97 25.93
CA PHE A 240 5.13 7.10 27.30
C PHE A 240 4.17 6.51 28.34
N SER A 241 2.93 6.22 27.94
CA SER A 241 1.95 5.62 28.83
C SER A 241 2.31 4.17 29.14
N THR A 242 2.24 3.80 30.41
CA THR A 242 2.40 2.41 30.84
C THR A 242 1.10 1.64 30.61
N PRO A 243 1.13 0.41 30.08
CA PRO A 243 -0.05 -0.43 29.94
C PRO A 243 -0.82 -0.56 31.27
N ASN A 244 -2.13 -0.43 31.24
CA ASN A 244 -2.99 -0.71 32.40
C ASN A 244 -3.21 -2.22 32.58
N GLU A 245 -3.77 -2.64 33.73
CA GLU A 245 -3.95 -4.07 34.04
C GLU A 245 -4.82 -4.82 33.03
N THR A 246 -5.81 -4.16 32.42
CA THR A 246 -6.63 -4.76 31.36
C THR A 246 -5.82 -4.99 30.09
N GLN A 247 -4.96 -4.04 29.71
CA GLN A 247 -4.07 -4.15 28.55
C GLN A 247 -3.02 -5.23 28.77
N LYS A 248 -2.36 -5.27 29.94
CA LYS A 248 -1.40 -6.32 30.31
C LYS A 248 -2.03 -7.71 30.24
N LYS A 249 -3.24 -7.86 30.81
CA LYS A 249 -3.99 -9.12 30.79
C LYS A 249 -4.32 -9.56 29.37
N ARG A 250 -4.85 -8.66 28.54
CA ARG A 250 -5.18 -8.94 27.13
C ARG A 250 -3.94 -9.34 26.32
N ALA A 251 -2.81 -8.67 26.54
CA ALA A 251 -1.56 -9.01 25.86
C ALA A 251 -1.04 -10.39 26.26
N LYS A 252 -1.14 -10.74 27.54
CA LYS A 252 -0.83 -12.10 28.01
C LYS A 252 -1.76 -13.15 27.40
N GLU A 253 -3.06 -12.88 27.41
CA GLU A 253 -4.07 -13.76 26.79
C GLU A 253 -3.84 -13.88 25.27
N TRP A 254 -3.37 -12.81 24.61
CA TRP A 254 -2.99 -12.85 23.21
C TRP A 254 -1.82 -13.82 22.96
N ILE A 255 -0.75 -13.74 23.74
CA ILE A 255 0.40 -14.68 23.67
C ILE A 255 -0.04 -16.13 23.93
N GLU A 256 -1.01 -16.31 24.83
CA GLU A 256 -1.56 -17.62 25.17
C GLU A 256 -2.55 -18.16 24.13
N GLY A 257 -2.94 -17.32 23.16
CA GLY A 257 -3.86 -17.63 22.09
C GLY A 257 -5.33 -17.58 22.51
N THR A 258 -5.69 -16.88 23.60
CA THR A 258 -7.05 -16.84 24.17
C THR A 258 -7.70 -15.46 24.10
N TYR A 259 -7.00 -14.46 23.55
CA TYR A 259 -7.56 -13.15 23.24
C TYR A 259 -7.16 -12.74 21.82
N ASN A 260 -8.14 -12.34 21.02
CA ASN A 260 -7.92 -11.62 19.78
C ASN A 260 -8.99 -10.51 19.68
N LYS A 261 -8.55 -9.31 19.33
CA LYS A 261 -9.39 -8.17 18.93
C LYS A 261 -9.94 -8.41 17.52
N ILE A 262 -10.64 -9.52 17.30
CA ILE A 262 -11.45 -9.67 16.09
C ILE A 262 -12.71 -8.84 16.33
N GLN A 263 -12.70 -7.59 15.85
CA GLN A 263 -13.97 -6.95 15.61
C GLN A 263 -14.60 -7.68 14.43
N SER A 264 -15.63 -8.48 14.71
CA SER A 264 -16.62 -8.88 13.71
C SER A 264 -17.38 -7.64 13.25
N THR A 265 -16.72 -6.70 12.57
CA THR A 265 -17.43 -5.71 11.76
C THR A 265 -17.91 -6.47 10.53
N GLY A 266 -19.23 -6.63 10.40
CA GLY A 266 -19.84 -7.38 9.31
C GLY A 266 -19.46 -6.78 7.96
N PHE A 267 -18.49 -7.38 7.26
CA PHE A 267 -18.10 -6.98 5.90
C PHE A 267 -19.15 -7.33 4.84
N LYS A 268 -20.16 -8.15 5.18
CA LYS A 268 -21.23 -8.55 4.25
C LYS A 268 -21.94 -7.33 3.63
N ASP A 269 -21.94 -6.20 4.33
CA ASP A 269 -22.53 -4.94 3.87
C ASP A 269 -21.50 -3.85 3.52
N GLN A 270 -20.19 -4.12 3.67
CA GLN A 270 -19.13 -3.13 3.44
C GLN A 270 -18.58 -3.22 2.01
N TRP A 271 -18.41 -2.05 1.41
CA TRP A 271 -17.73 -1.91 0.13
C TRP A 271 -16.23 -1.96 0.33
N VAL A 272 -15.57 -2.83 -0.43
CA VAL A 272 -14.12 -2.94 -0.50
C VAL A 272 -13.68 -2.25 -1.78
N SER A 273 -12.96 -1.14 -1.67
CA SER A 273 -12.38 -0.48 -2.85
C SER A 273 -11.35 -1.40 -3.51
N VAL A 274 -11.41 -1.53 -4.82
CA VAL A 274 -10.50 -2.40 -5.60
C VAL A 274 -9.81 -1.58 -6.67
N GLU A 275 -8.65 -2.05 -7.14
CA GLU A 275 -8.04 -1.47 -8.33
C GLU A 275 -8.91 -1.79 -9.57
N PRO A 276 -9.36 -0.78 -10.33
CA PRO A 276 -10.33 -1.01 -11.41
C PRO A 276 -9.74 -1.68 -12.67
N ASN A 277 -8.48 -2.12 -12.62
CA ASN A 277 -7.85 -2.82 -13.73
C ASN A 277 -8.42 -4.23 -13.85
N VAL A 278 -9.00 -4.53 -15.01
CA VAL A 278 -9.37 -5.90 -15.40
C VAL A 278 -8.50 -6.36 -16.55
N ASP A 279 -8.24 -7.66 -16.63
CA ASP A 279 -7.54 -8.25 -17.77
C ASP A 279 -8.47 -8.55 -18.95
N ASP A 280 -7.91 -9.11 -20.03
CA ASP A 280 -8.63 -9.42 -21.28
C ASP A 280 -9.82 -10.39 -21.05
N ASP A 281 -9.80 -11.18 -19.98
CA ASP A 281 -10.88 -12.10 -19.60
C ASP A 281 -11.91 -11.44 -18.64
N GLY A 282 -11.70 -10.17 -18.28
CA GLY A 282 -12.56 -9.37 -17.42
C GLY A 282 -12.40 -9.64 -15.92
N TYR A 283 -11.29 -10.23 -15.47
CA TYR A 283 -11.00 -10.45 -14.04
C TYR A 283 -10.17 -9.30 -13.48
N PHE A 284 -10.39 -8.95 -12.20
CA PHE A 284 -9.54 -7.96 -11.54
C PHE A 284 -8.08 -8.42 -11.49
N VAL A 285 -7.19 -7.63 -12.08
CA VAL A 285 -5.75 -7.90 -12.05
C VAL A 285 -5.24 -7.99 -10.61
N SER A 286 -5.72 -7.12 -9.71
CA SER A 286 -5.31 -7.14 -8.30
C SER A 286 -5.75 -8.39 -7.55
N LEU A 287 -6.83 -9.05 -7.97
CA LEU A 287 -7.43 -10.19 -7.25
C LEU A 287 -7.11 -11.55 -7.88
N ARG A 288 -6.31 -11.58 -8.95
CA ARG A 288 -6.02 -12.83 -9.68
C ARG A 288 -5.38 -13.90 -8.79
N HIS A 289 -4.60 -13.51 -7.79
CA HIS A 289 -4.01 -14.42 -6.82
C HIS A 289 -5.04 -15.10 -5.89
N LEU A 290 -6.28 -14.60 -5.83
CA LEU A 290 -7.37 -15.15 -5.02
C LEU A 290 -8.28 -16.12 -5.80
N GLY A 291 -8.05 -16.31 -7.10
CA GLY A 291 -8.81 -17.22 -7.95
C GLY A 291 -9.97 -16.58 -8.72
N ASP A 292 -10.59 -17.38 -9.59
CA ASP A 292 -11.60 -16.94 -10.55
C ASP A 292 -12.96 -16.57 -9.91
N GLU A 293 -13.17 -16.96 -8.65
CA GLU A 293 -14.38 -16.60 -7.88
C GLU A 293 -14.51 -15.09 -7.58
N TYR A 294 -13.47 -14.29 -7.84
CA TYR A 294 -13.46 -12.83 -7.66
C TYR A 294 -13.65 -12.06 -8.98
N LYS A 295 -14.35 -12.61 -9.97
CA LYS A 295 -14.70 -11.87 -11.19
C LYS A 295 -15.81 -10.82 -10.92
N PRO A 296 -15.68 -9.56 -11.41
CA PRO A 296 -16.75 -8.58 -11.31
C PRO A 296 -18.02 -9.04 -12.06
N HIS A 297 -19.18 -8.57 -11.59
CA HIS A 297 -20.45 -8.73 -12.31
C HIS A 297 -20.39 -8.04 -13.67
N GLU A 298 -21.07 -8.59 -14.68
CA GLU A 298 -21.15 -7.94 -15.99
C GLU A 298 -21.85 -6.58 -15.89
N LEU A 299 -21.26 -5.55 -16.51
CA LEU A 299 -21.85 -4.23 -16.63
C LEU A 299 -23.02 -4.27 -17.63
N PRO A 300 -24.24 -3.88 -17.23
CA PRO A 300 -25.35 -3.81 -18.17
C PRO A 300 -25.19 -2.67 -19.20
N GLU A 301 -25.69 -2.89 -20.43
CA GLU A 301 -25.59 -1.91 -21.53
C GLU A 301 -26.29 -0.58 -21.22
N ASP A 302 -27.32 -0.59 -20.36
CA ASP A 302 -28.15 0.56 -19.99
C ASP A 302 -27.61 1.35 -18.77
N TRP A 303 -26.32 1.21 -18.45
CA TRP A 303 -25.73 1.83 -17.27
C TRP A 303 -25.90 3.34 -17.20
N SER A 304 -25.81 4.03 -18.33
CA SER A 304 -25.95 5.48 -18.44
C SER A 304 -27.31 5.98 -17.96
N THR A 305 -28.34 5.13 -18.00
CA THR A 305 -29.72 5.47 -17.56
C THR A 305 -29.97 5.20 -16.07
N HIS A 306 -29.16 4.32 -15.45
CA HIS A 306 -29.32 3.91 -14.05
C HIS A 306 -28.23 4.46 -13.13
N ALA A 307 -27.20 5.06 -13.71
CA ALA A 307 -26.12 5.70 -12.99
C ALA A 307 -26.66 6.75 -12.01
N LYS A 308 -26.23 6.64 -10.75
CA LYS A 308 -26.54 7.59 -9.70
C LYS A 308 -25.49 8.69 -9.76
N ALA A 309 -25.97 9.93 -9.92
CA ALA A 309 -25.13 11.10 -9.80
C ALA A 309 -24.67 11.25 -8.34
N ASP A 310 -23.39 11.56 -8.19
CA ASP A 310 -22.75 12.08 -6.99
C ASP A 310 -22.48 11.06 -5.85
N TYR A 311 -21.30 10.45 -5.91
CA TYR A 311 -20.69 9.68 -4.82
C TYR A 311 -19.43 10.39 -4.33
N PHE A 312 -19.54 10.97 -3.14
CA PHE A 312 -18.40 11.33 -2.31
C PHE A 312 -18.28 10.29 -1.21
N ASP A 313 -17.21 9.49 -1.26
CA ASP A 313 -16.90 8.54 -0.20
C ASP A 313 -15.44 8.58 0.15
N SER A 314 -15.18 8.50 1.44
CA SER A 314 -13.84 8.41 1.99
C SER A 314 -13.73 7.09 2.74
N VAL A 315 -12.99 6.16 2.14
CA VAL A 315 -12.65 4.90 2.81
C VAL A 315 -11.23 5.06 3.35
N SER A 316 -11.09 4.96 4.66
CA SER A 316 -9.78 4.91 5.31
C SER A 316 -9.49 3.46 5.68
N VAL A 317 -8.36 2.94 5.19
CA VAL A 317 -7.83 1.62 5.54
C VAL A 317 -6.54 1.85 6.31
N SER A 318 -6.57 1.61 7.62
CA SER A 318 -5.44 1.67 8.52
C SER A 318 -4.83 0.28 8.72
N PHE A 319 -3.52 0.17 8.56
CA PHE A 319 -2.80 -1.07 8.86
C PHE A 319 -2.56 -1.28 10.36
N GLN A 320 -3.22 -0.48 11.19
CA GLN A 320 -3.24 -0.59 12.65
C GLN A 320 -4.29 -1.61 13.15
N ASN A 321 -5.19 -2.08 12.28
CA ASN A 321 -6.20 -3.09 12.59
C ASN A 321 -6.09 -4.27 11.63
N SER A 322 -6.02 -5.50 12.16
CA SER A 322 -5.78 -6.69 11.34
C SER A 322 -6.91 -7.09 10.39
N SER A 323 -8.13 -6.59 10.63
CA SER A 323 -9.27 -6.73 9.71
C SER A 323 -9.16 -5.84 8.47
N GLU A 324 -8.43 -4.73 8.54
CA GLU A 324 -8.25 -3.76 7.44
C GLU A 324 -7.13 -4.19 6.49
N LEU A 325 -6.20 -5.06 6.95
CA LEU A 325 -5.19 -5.77 6.15
C LEU A 325 -5.79 -6.72 5.07
N GLN A 326 -7.07 -7.09 5.20
CA GLN A 326 -7.76 -7.92 4.20
C GLN A 326 -8.21 -7.09 3.01
N VAL A 327 -8.71 -5.88 3.28
CA VAL A 327 -9.05 -4.89 2.26
C VAL A 327 -7.81 -4.54 1.44
N SER A 328 -6.62 -4.49 2.05
CA SER A 328 -5.38 -4.17 1.34
C SER A 328 -4.88 -5.22 0.35
N ALA A 329 -5.11 -6.52 0.61
CA ALA A 329 -4.81 -7.57 -0.36
C ALA A 329 -5.65 -7.43 -1.64
N ILE A 330 -6.84 -6.84 -1.50
CA ILE A 330 -7.78 -6.58 -2.58
C ILE A 330 -7.55 -5.20 -3.24
N ALA A 331 -7.12 -4.20 -2.44
CA ALA A 331 -7.04 -2.79 -2.80
C ALA A 331 -5.66 -2.30 -3.29
N ASP A 332 -4.70 -3.20 -3.52
CA ASP A 332 -3.31 -2.86 -3.89
C ASP A 332 -2.69 -1.85 -2.91
N VAL A 333 -2.62 -2.26 -1.65
CA VAL A 333 -2.03 -1.45 -0.59
C VAL A 333 -0.94 -2.28 0.08
N SER A 334 0.32 -1.88 -0.12
CA SER A 334 1.50 -2.52 0.48
C SER A 334 1.35 -2.67 1.99
N SER A 335 1.75 -3.82 2.54
CA SER A 335 1.60 -4.23 3.93
C SER A 335 2.66 -3.67 4.89
N ASP A 336 3.03 -2.39 4.75
CA ASP A 336 4.00 -1.79 5.67
C ASP A 336 3.29 -1.53 7.02
N TYR A 337 3.76 -2.15 8.11
CA TYR A 337 3.30 -1.82 9.46
C TYR A 337 3.54 -0.32 9.74
N ASN A 338 2.67 0.31 10.53
CA ASN A 338 2.66 1.78 10.72
C ASN A 338 2.42 2.61 9.44
N SER A 339 1.58 2.09 8.54
CA SER A 339 1.05 2.84 7.41
C SER A 339 -0.48 2.96 7.45
N LYS A 340 -1.03 3.90 6.70
CA LYS A 340 -2.47 4.11 6.53
C LYS A 340 -2.73 4.56 5.11
N THR A 341 -3.70 3.96 4.46
CA THR A 341 -4.12 4.36 3.12
C THR A 341 -5.51 4.95 3.17
N ILE A 342 -5.63 6.18 2.69
CA ILE A 342 -6.88 6.91 2.62
C ILE A 342 -7.27 6.97 1.15
N ILE A 343 -8.42 6.41 0.81
CA ILE A 343 -9.01 6.44 -0.52
C ILE A 343 -10.18 7.41 -0.48
N PHE A 344 -10.19 8.37 -1.39
CA PHE A 344 -11.30 9.28 -1.59
C PHE A 344 -11.75 9.24 -3.05
N ASP A 345 -13.04 9.00 -3.22
CA ASP A 345 -13.68 8.82 -4.51
C ASP A 345 -14.67 9.96 -4.76
N ALA A 346 -14.62 10.54 -5.96
CA ALA A 346 -15.59 11.50 -6.49
C ALA A 346 -16.11 10.97 -7.84
N LEU A 347 -17.26 10.28 -7.81
CA LEU A 347 -17.68 9.40 -8.90
C LEU A 347 -19.19 9.50 -9.19
N ILE A 348 -19.58 9.22 -10.43
CA ILE A 348 -20.92 8.79 -10.83
C ILE A 348 -20.88 7.26 -10.93
N TYR A 349 -21.86 6.56 -10.36
CA TYR A 349 -21.74 5.11 -10.18
C TYR A 349 -23.06 4.35 -10.31
N TRP A 350 -22.95 3.04 -10.52
CA TRP A 350 -24.05 2.09 -10.40
C TRP A 350 -23.57 0.82 -9.70
N ASN A 351 -24.38 0.33 -8.74
CA ASN A 351 -24.14 -0.95 -8.09
C ASN A 351 -24.90 -2.04 -8.83
N ILE A 352 -24.17 -3.04 -9.30
CA ILE A 352 -24.70 -4.23 -9.94
C ILE A 352 -24.74 -5.34 -8.89
N TYR A 353 -25.89 -6.01 -8.82
CA TYR A 353 -26.14 -7.12 -7.92
C TYR A 353 -26.65 -8.30 -8.73
N ASP A 354 -26.09 -9.49 -8.50
CA ASP A 354 -26.62 -10.74 -9.02
C ASP A 354 -27.38 -11.49 -7.91
N ARG A 355 -28.60 -11.93 -8.22
CA ARG A 355 -29.42 -12.75 -7.32
C ARG A 355 -28.85 -14.16 -7.15
N GLN A 356 -28.00 -14.61 -8.07
CA GLN A 356 -27.31 -15.90 -8.03
C GLN A 356 -25.81 -15.71 -8.35
N PRO A 357 -25.04 -15.10 -7.42
CA PRO A 357 -23.64 -14.81 -7.68
C PRO A 357 -22.89 -16.11 -8.01
N LYS A 358 -22.18 -16.11 -9.15
CA LYS A 358 -21.37 -17.25 -9.62
C LYS A 358 -20.04 -17.40 -8.87
N GLY A 359 -19.77 -16.53 -7.90
CA GLY A 359 -18.51 -16.48 -7.16
C GLY A 359 -18.68 -15.82 -5.79
N LYS A 360 -17.58 -15.32 -5.22
CA LYS A 360 -17.54 -14.69 -3.90
C LYS A 360 -17.98 -13.22 -3.92
N ILE A 361 -18.10 -12.59 -5.07
CA ILE A 361 -18.55 -11.20 -5.17
C ILE A 361 -20.09 -11.15 -5.17
N LEU A 362 -20.67 -10.45 -4.18
CA LEU A 362 -22.11 -10.23 -4.03
C LEU A 362 -22.61 -9.04 -4.84
N GLU A 363 -21.85 -7.95 -4.86
CA GLU A 363 -22.16 -6.73 -5.60
C GLU A 363 -20.86 -6.17 -6.22
N THR A 364 -20.97 -5.59 -7.42
CA THR A 364 -19.89 -4.83 -8.04
C THR A 364 -20.37 -3.40 -8.25
N ARG A 365 -19.60 -2.43 -7.79
CA ARG A 365 -19.83 -1.03 -8.10
C ARG A 365 -19.02 -0.65 -9.33
N TYR A 366 -19.71 -0.18 -10.34
CA TYR A 366 -19.13 0.44 -11.52
C TYR A 366 -19.20 1.95 -11.40
N GLY A 367 -18.19 2.67 -11.85
CA GLY A 367 -18.22 4.13 -11.82
C GLY A 367 -17.30 4.82 -12.79
N VAL A 368 -17.55 6.13 -12.93
CA VAL A 368 -16.79 7.08 -13.74
C VAL A 368 -16.49 8.31 -12.90
N GLY A 369 -15.25 8.79 -12.95
CA GLY A 369 -14.81 10.00 -12.27
C GLY A 369 -13.37 9.87 -11.78
N VAL A 370 -13.08 10.35 -10.57
CA VAL A 370 -11.70 10.37 -10.05
C VAL A 370 -11.59 9.78 -8.65
N ARG A 371 -10.44 9.13 -8.42
CA ARG A 371 -10.02 8.57 -7.12
C ARG A 371 -8.70 9.21 -6.71
N ILE A 372 -8.56 9.56 -5.45
CA ILE A 372 -7.25 9.81 -4.84
C ILE A 372 -6.97 8.74 -3.79
N LYS A 373 -5.82 8.08 -3.91
CA LYS A 373 -5.26 7.16 -2.93
C LYS A 373 -4.08 7.87 -2.27
N MET A 374 -4.15 8.11 -0.96
CA MET A 374 -3.05 8.68 -0.19
C MET A 374 -2.45 7.59 0.68
N LYS A 375 -1.18 7.28 0.46
CA LYS A 375 -0.40 6.36 1.29
C LYS A 375 0.36 7.16 2.33
N VAL A 376 -0.06 7.05 3.58
CA VAL A 376 0.58 7.62 4.76
C VAL A 376 1.50 6.56 5.35
N THR A 377 2.76 6.91 5.59
CA THR A 377 3.80 6.03 6.14
C THR A 377 4.59 6.77 7.20
N GLU A 378 5.35 6.05 8.02
CA GLU A 378 6.20 6.65 9.05
C GLU A 378 5.41 7.62 9.95
N MET A 379 4.20 7.22 10.33
CA MET A 379 3.32 8.05 11.15
C MET A 379 3.87 8.14 12.57
N GLU A 380 3.84 9.34 13.14
CA GLU A 380 4.10 9.55 14.55
C GLU A 380 3.04 8.83 15.38
N PHE A 381 3.49 8.03 16.34
CA PHE A 381 2.68 7.18 17.18
C PHE A 381 1.65 7.99 17.94
N GLY A 382 0.39 7.55 17.91
CA GLY A 382 -0.73 8.27 18.51
C GLY A 382 -1.35 9.33 17.61
N THR A 383 -0.77 9.62 16.45
CA THR A 383 -1.35 10.56 15.49
C THR A 383 -2.49 9.89 14.72
N ASP A 384 -3.71 10.41 14.84
CA ASP A 384 -4.82 10.01 13.97
C ASP A 384 -4.86 10.89 12.71
N ILE A 385 -4.42 10.30 11.60
CA ILE A 385 -4.40 10.96 10.30
C ILE A 385 -5.62 10.52 9.50
N ASN A 386 -6.47 11.47 9.11
CA ASN A 386 -7.61 11.25 8.23
C ASN A 386 -7.53 12.20 7.03
N PHE A 387 -8.52 12.12 6.12
CA PHE A 387 -8.50 12.91 4.89
C PHE A 387 -8.41 14.43 5.14
N SER A 388 -9.00 14.95 6.22
CA SER A 388 -8.96 16.39 6.53
C SER A 388 -7.68 16.82 7.24
N SER A 389 -7.02 15.92 7.99
CA SER A 389 -5.78 16.22 8.71
C SER A 389 -4.49 15.84 7.97
N VAL A 390 -4.58 15.09 6.86
CA VAL A 390 -3.42 14.55 6.13
C VAL A 390 -2.46 15.64 5.62
N GLY A 391 -2.98 16.75 5.09
CA GLY A 391 -2.16 17.85 4.59
C GLY A 391 -1.39 18.56 5.72
N ALA A 392 -2.05 18.79 6.86
CA ALA A 392 -1.40 19.36 8.04
C ALA A 392 -0.34 18.41 8.61
N SER A 393 -0.66 17.12 8.69
CA SER A 393 0.24 16.09 9.22
C SER A 393 1.49 15.93 8.37
N ALA A 394 1.35 15.96 7.03
CA ALA A 394 2.49 15.98 6.11
C ALA A 394 3.36 17.22 6.33
N LYS A 395 2.75 18.42 6.35
CA LYS A 395 3.46 19.70 6.52
C LYS A 395 4.20 19.82 7.85
N LEU A 396 3.63 19.29 8.93
CA LEU A 396 4.25 19.26 10.25
C LEU A 396 5.31 18.17 10.38
N GLY A 397 5.47 17.31 9.37
CA GLY A 397 6.42 16.20 9.39
C GLY A 397 5.98 15.03 10.27
N LEU A 398 4.71 14.99 10.71
CA LEU A 398 4.16 13.92 11.56
C LEU A 398 3.96 12.60 10.79
N ALA A 399 3.95 12.65 9.46
CA ALA A 399 3.94 11.47 8.60
C ALA A 399 4.51 11.77 7.22
N ASN A 400 4.95 10.73 6.52
CA ASN A 400 5.30 10.79 5.11
C ASN A 400 4.07 10.43 4.29
N VAL A 401 3.60 11.34 3.43
CA VAL A 401 2.40 11.12 2.62
C VAL A 401 2.76 11.11 1.14
N GLY A 402 2.52 9.98 0.50
CA GLY A 402 2.43 9.87 -0.96
C GLY A 402 0.98 9.91 -1.40
N TYR A 403 0.73 10.35 -2.63
CA TYR A 403 -0.60 10.31 -3.22
C TYR A 403 -0.59 9.85 -4.67
N GLU A 404 -1.71 9.28 -5.09
CA GLU A 404 -2.01 8.87 -6.44
C GLU A 404 -3.41 9.35 -6.79
N ILE A 405 -3.55 10.10 -7.87
CA ILE A 405 -4.81 10.49 -8.47
C ILE A 405 -5.02 9.64 -9.72
N ARG A 406 -6.17 8.98 -9.78
CA ARG A 406 -6.57 8.11 -10.87
C ARG A 406 -7.87 8.58 -11.50
N GLY A 407 -7.88 8.72 -12.83
CA GLY A 407 -9.10 8.81 -13.62
C GLY A 407 -9.70 7.42 -13.82
N ILE A 408 -10.99 7.30 -13.57
CA ILE A 408 -11.75 6.05 -13.66
C ILE A 408 -12.80 6.23 -14.74
N GLY A 409 -12.71 5.43 -15.81
CA GLY A 409 -13.69 5.42 -16.89
C GLY A 409 -13.86 6.74 -17.66
N ILE A 410 -12.89 7.64 -17.54
CA ILE A 410 -12.89 8.92 -18.26
C ILE A 410 -12.08 8.75 -19.54
N ASN A 411 -12.79 8.82 -20.68
CA ASN A 411 -12.18 8.76 -22.01
C ASN A 411 -11.76 10.16 -22.52
N ASP A 412 -12.28 11.25 -21.91
CA ASP A 412 -11.88 12.61 -22.27
C ASP A 412 -10.50 12.95 -21.71
N LYS A 413 -9.52 12.96 -22.61
CA LYS A 413 -8.11 13.19 -22.28
C LYS A 413 -7.85 14.65 -21.88
N LYS A 414 -8.73 15.59 -22.23
CA LYS A 414 -8.61 17.01 -21.82
C LYS A 414 -8.72 17.18 -20.32
N ILE A 415 -9.36 16.23 -19.63
CA ILE A 415 -9.55 16.25 -18.18
C ILE A 415 -8.21 16.26 -17.41
N ILE A 416 -7.11 15.82 -18.04
CA ILE A 416 -5.77 15.87 -17.44
C ILE A 416 -5.32 17.29 -17.12
N LYS A 417 -5.81 18.28 -17.87
CA LYS A 417 -5.43 19.69 -17.72
C LYS A 417 -5.92 20.26 -16.40
N ASP A 418 -6.98 19.69 -15.85
CA ASP A 418 -7.57 20.08 -14.56
C ASP A 418 -6.94 19.34 -13.37
N LEU A 419 -6.10 18.32 -13.61
CA LEU A 419 -5.38 17.62 -12.55
C LEU A 419 -4.21 18.45 -12.02
N PRO A 420 -3.93 18.39 -10.70
CA PRO A 420 -2.86 19.15 -10.08
C PRO A 420 -1.48 18.77 -10.63
N ASN A 421 -0.60 19.76 -10.70
CA ASN A 421 0.82 19.61 -11.02
C ASN A 421 1.59 19.02 -9.81
N PRO A 422 2.85 18.59 -9.96
CA PRO A 422 3.62 18.17 -8.80
C PRO A 422 3.69 19.33 -7.81
N GLN A 423 3.32 19.07 -6.56
CA GLN A 423 3.26 20.08 -5.51
C GLN A 423 3.46 19.42 -4.15
N ASP A 424 3.86 20.23 -3.17
CA ASP A 424 4.03 19.75 -1.80
C ASP A 424 2.66 19.50 -1.18
N LEU A 425 2.52 18.39 -0.45
CA LEU A 425 1.25 18.05 0.16
C LEU A 425 1.05 18.88 1.43
N ASP A 426 0.15 19.85 1.36
CA ASP A 426 -0.33 20.63 2.48
C ASP A 426 -1.86 20.82 2.42
N GLU A 427 -2.43 21.53 3.40
CA GLU A 427 -3.86 21.84 3.43
C GLU A 427 -4.36 22.55 2.16
N SER A 428 -3.55 23.43 1.58
CA SER A 428 -3.90 24.17 0.37
C SER A 428 -3.90 23.28 -0.87
N THR A 429 -2.94 22.38 -0.96
CA THR A 429 -2.83 21.35 -2.00
C THR A 429 -4.01 20.38 -1.93
N ILE A 430 -4.38 19.90 -0.73
CA ILE A 430 -5.56 19.04 -0.55
C ILE A 430 -6.82 19.75 -1.00
N LYS A 431 -6.99 21.03 -0.64
CA LYS A 431 -8.12 21.84 -1.11
C LYS A 431 -8.13 21.97 -2.64
N ASN A 432 -6.98 22.24 -3.26
CA ASN A 432 -6.86 22.33 -4.71
C ASN A 432 -7.24 21.01 -5.40
N ILE A 433 -6.82 19.87 -4.85
CA ILE A 433 -7.22 18.53 -5.34
C ILE A 433 -8.74 18.37 -5.29
N ILE A 434 -9.36 18.69 -4.14
CA ILE A 434 -10.82 18.59 -3.97
C ILE A 434 -11.55 19.51 -4.96
N ASP A 435 -11.09 20.74 -5.14
CA ASP A 435 -11.70 21.70 -6.05
C ASP A 435 -11.56 21.24 -7.52
N SER A 436 -10.42 20.65 -7.89
CA SER A 436 -10.29 19.95 -9.18
C SER A 436 -11.29 18.81 -9.30
N PHE A 437 -11.41 17.94 -8.30
CA PHE A 437 -12.32 16.79 -8.35
C PHE A 437 -13.78 17.22 -8.50
N LYS A 438 -14.20 18.29 -7.81
CA LYS A 438 -15.55 18.87 -7.96
C LYS A 438 -15.78 19.41 -9.38
N LYS A 439 -14.80 20.10 -9.96
CA LYS A 439 -14.89 20.55 -11.36
C LYS A 439 -15.04 19.36 -12.30
N LEU A 440 -14.25 18.32 -12.10
CA LEU A 440 -14.33 17.11 -12.92
C LEU A 440 -15.68 16.41 -12.80
N LEU A 441 -16.17 16.23 -11.58
CA LEU A 441 -17.48 15.60 -11.36
C LEU A 441 -18.62 16.42 -11.99
N ASN A 442 -18.53 17.75 -11.93
CA ASN A 442 -19.46 18.63 -12.64
C ASN A 442 -19.36 18.47 -14.16
N THR A 443 -18.15 18.35 -14.71
CA THR A 443 -17.96 18.11 -16.16
C THR A 443 -18.57 16.77 -16.56
N VAL A 444 -18.27 15.70 -15.83
CA VAL A 444 -18.82 14.35 -16.10
C VAL A 444 -20.34 14.35 -15.95
N GLY A 445 -20.88 14.95 -14.89
CA GLY A 445 -22.32 15.01 -14.64
C GLY A 445 -23.13 15.87 -15.62
N ASN A 446 -22.47 16.77 -16.35
CA ASN A 446 -23.10 17.57 -17.42
C ASN A 446 -22.86 17.00 -18.83
N SER A 447 -22.13 15.88 -18.94
CA SER A 447 -21.85 15.19 -20.21
C SER A 447 -22.83 14.05 -20.44
N ASP A 448 -22.90 13.53 -21.67
CA ASP A 448 -23.66 12.30 -21.92
C ASP A 448 -22.92 11.12 -21.28
N LEU A 449 -23.57 10.42 -20.35
CA LEU A 449 -22.97 9.29 -19.68
C LEU A 449 -22.64 8.16 -20.66
N ALA A 450 -23.29 8.08 -21.82
CA ALA A 450 -22.97 7.11 -22.86
C ALA A 450 -21.54 7.27 -23.44
N ASP A 451 -20.91 8.44 -23.29
CA ASP A 451 -19.56 8.71 -23.80
C ASP A 451 -18.44 8.15 -22.90
N PHE A 452 -18.79 7.63 -21.72
CA PHE A 452 -17.85 7.12 -20.73
C PHE A 452 -17.81 5.59 -20.69
N ASN A 453 -16.69 5.05 -20.19
CA ASN A 453 -16.49 3.61 -20.04
C ASN A 453 -16.34 3.25 -18.55
N PRO A 454 -17.43 2.97 -17.82
CA PRO A 454 -17.38 2.79 -16.37
C PRO A 454 -16.53 1.57 -15.99
N GLN A 455 -15.74 1.71 -14.93
CA GLN A 455 -14.86 0.65 -14.45
C GLN A 455 -15.32 0.10 -13.10
N PRO A 456 -15.01 -1.17 -12.76
CA PRO A 456 -15.39 -1.75 -11.48
C PRO A 456 -14.47 -1.23 -10.36
N ILE A 457 -15.01 -0.42 -9.44
CA ILE A 457 -14.22 0.36 -8.46
C ILE A 457 -14.26 -0.17 -7.04
N ALA A 458 -15.29 -0.98 -6.72
CA ALA A 458 -15.49 -1.58 -5.42
C ALA A 458 -16.33 -2.83 -5.53
N ILE A 459 -16.17 -3.74 -4.58
CA ILE A 459 -16.93 -4.99 -4.49
C ILE A 459 -17.48 -5.19 -3.09
N LYS A 460 -18.59 -5.93 -2.98
CA LYS A 460 -18.98 -6.61 -1.74
C LYS A 460 -18.72 -8.10 -1.89
N VAL A 461 -18.24 -8.76 -0.84
CA VAL A 461 -17.91 -10.20 -0.88
C VAL A 461 -18.75 -11.01 0.10
N SER A 462 -19.05 -12.27 -0.26
CA SER A 462 -19.92 -13.18 0.49
C SER A 462 -19.25 -13.77 1.72
N ASP A 463 -17.97 -14.10 1.59
CA ASP A 463 -17.20 -14.82 2.58
C ASP A 463 -15.90 -14.09 2.90
N LYS A 464 -15.58 -14.10 4.19
CA LYS A 464 -14.28 -13.67 4.72
C LYS A 464 -13.27 -14.76 4.34
N THR A 465 -12.29 -14.46 3.50
CA THR A 465 -11.02 -15.18 3.60
C THR A 465 -10.33 -14.59 4.82
N ASP A 466 -10.46 -15.26 5.97
CA ASP A 466 -9.83 -14.88 7.25
C ASP A 466 -8.31 -14.82 7.11
N VAL A 467 -7.78 -13.73 6.57
CA VAL A 467 -6.35 -13.40 6.65
C VAL A 467 -6.24 -12.31 7.71
N ASP A 468 -6.44 -12.69 8.97
CA ASP A 468 -6.05 -11.82 10.10
C ASP A 468 -4.56 -12.06 10.33
N THR A 469 -3.72 -11.14 9.84
CA THR A 469 -2.27 -11.22 9.99
C THR A 469 -1.85 -11.35 11.46
N ALA A 470 -2.52 -10.64 12.38
CA ALA A 470 -2.27 -10.78 13.81
C ALA A 470 -2.63 -12.19 14.31
N LEU A 471 -3.69 -12.81 13.79
CA LEU A 471 -4.04 -14.20 14.09
C LEU A 471 -3.02 -15.20 13.54
N ILE A 472 -2.41 -14.93 12.37
CA ILE A 472 -1.31 -15.74 11.83
C ILE A 472 -0.11 -15.69 12.79
N HIS A 473 0.36 -14.49 13.14
CA HIS A 473 1.48 -14.33 14.08
C HIS A 473 1.15 -14.82 15.49
N GLN A 474 -0.11 -14.71 15.93
CA GLN A 474 -0.59 -15.29 17.18
C GLN A 474 -0.52 -16.82 17.13
N SER A 475 -0.91 -17.44 16.02
CA SER A 475 -0.86 -18.90 15.84
C SER A 475 0.58 -19.41 15.87
N VAL A 476 1.51 -18.68 15.23
CA VAL A 476 2.96 -18.94 15.30
C VAL A 476 3.46 -18.81 16.75
N THR A 477 3.18 -17.67 17.40
CA THR A 477 3.55 -17.41 18.80
C THR A 477 3.03 -18.49 19.74
N PHE A 478 1.76 -18.88 19.59
CA PHE A 478 1.12 -19.95 20.33
C PHE A 478 1.87 -21.28 20.15
N ALA A 479 2.20 -21.65 18.92
CA ALA A 479 2.93 -22.89 18.63
C ALA A 479 4.29 -22.92 19.35
N TYR A 480 5.11 -21.87 19.24
CA TYR A 480 6.38 -21.74 19.96
C TYR A 480 6.20 -21.82 21.48
N GLN A 481 5.17 -21.17 22.04
CA GLN A 481 4.83 -21.24 23.46
C GLN A 481 4.49 -22.67 23.92
N LYS A 482 3.81 -23.45 23.09
CA LYS A 482 3.48 -24.85 23.38
C LYS A 482 4.69 -25.79 23.20
N LEU A 483 5.53 -25.57 22.19
CA LEU A 483 6.81 -26.28 22.00
C LEU A 483 7.74 -26.08 23.19
N ARG A 484 7.87 -24.84 23.70
CA ARG A 484 8.59 -24.51 24.94
C ARG A 484 8.10 -25.33 26.14
N LYS A 485 6.79 -25.60 26.21
CA LYS A 485 6.14 -26.41 27.26
C LYS A 485 6.11 -27.91 26.94
N ARG A 486 6.72 -28.34 25.83
CA ARG A 486 6.75 -29.73 25.33
C ARG A 486 5.36 -30.37 25.25
N LYS A 487 4.36 -29.58 24.86
CA LYS A 487 3.01 -30.09 24.61
C LYS A 487 3.00 -30.82 23.26
N LYS A 488 2.27 -31.94 23.18
CA LYS A 488 2.05 -32.66 21.93
C LYS A 488 1.11 -31.87 21.04
N LEU A 489 1.25 -32.00 19.72
CA LEU A 489 0.41 -31.33 18.74
C LEU A 489 -1.08 -31.66 18.97
N LYS A 490 -1.42 -32.95 19.12
CA LYS A 490 -2.79 -33.43 19.44
C LYS A 490 -3.44 -32.71 20.61
N ASN A 491 -2.66 -32.41 21.66
CA ASN A 491 -3.16 -31.79 22.88
C ASN A 491 -3.45 -30.30 22.73
N ILE A 492 -2.89 -29.65 21.72
CA ILE A 492 -3.03 -28.19 21.54
C ILE A 492 -4.01 -27.85 20.42
N LEU A 493 -4.23 -28.75 19.45
CA LEU A 493 -5.14 -28.51 18.33
C LEU A 493 -6.58 -28.25 18.78
N ALA A 494 -7.06 -28.93 19.83
CA ALA A 494 -8.40 -28.68 20.37
C ALA A 494 -8.55 -27.26 20.92
N GLY A 495 -7.60 -26.81 21.74
CA GLY A 495 -7.61 -25.44 22.28
C GLY A 495 -7.36 -24.39 21.19
N ALA A 496 -6.56 -24.69 20.19
CA ALA A 496 -6.37 -23.80 19.04
C ALA A 496 -7.67 -23.59 18.26
N ARG A 497 -8.45 -24.66 18.01
CA ARG A 497 -9.77 -24.56 17.38
C ARG A 497 -10.76 -23.76 18.22
N GLU A 498 -10.79 -24.00 19.52
CA GLU A 498 -11.68 -23.28 20.46
C GLU A 498 -11.43 -21.77 20.45
N ASN A 499 -10.17 -21.36 20.25
CA ASN A 499 -9.79 -19.95 20.19
C ASN A 499 -9.67 -19.40 18.76
N ASN A 500 -10.16 -20.12 17.76
CA ASN A 500 -10.12 -19.75 16.34
C ASN A 500 -8.70 -19.44 15.80
N LEU A 501 -7.67 -20.12 16.31
CA LEU A 501 -6.31 -20.03 15.77
C LEU A 501 -6.18 -20.79 14.44
N ILE A 502 -5.21 -20.40 13.61
CA ILE A 502 -4.98 -21.00 12.29
C ILE A 502 -4.21 -22.31 12.48
N ILE A 503 -4.94 -23.42 12.34
CA ILE A 503 -4.47 -24.78 12.63
C ILE A 503 -3.33 -25.18 11.70
N GLU A 504 -3.44 -24.83 10.43
CA GLU A 504 -2.48 -25.11 9.37
C GLU A 504 -1.13 -24.52 9.74
N LYS A 505 -1.11 -23.26 10.19
CA LYS A 505 0.13 -22.58 10.60
C LYS A 505 0.73 -23.19 11.87
N ILE A 506 -0.09 -23.63 12.82
CA ILE A 506 0.40 -24.35 14.02
C ILE A 506 1.07 -25.68 13.62
N LYS A 507 0.47 -26.41 12.67
CA LYS A 507 1.02 -27.68 12.16
C LYS A 507 2.34 -27.46 11.42
N GLU A 508 2.41 -26.43 10.59
CA GLU A 508 3.62 -26.02 9.87
C GLU A 508 4.79 -25.79 10.84
N ILE A 509 4.59 -24.97 11.88
CA ILE A 509 5.63 -24.72 12.89
C ILE A 509 6.05 -26.00 13.63
N TYR A 510 5.14 -26.94 13.92
CA TYR A 510 5.54 -28.23 14.50
C TYR A 510 6.35 -29.08 13.52
N ALA A 511 5.99 -29.06 12.24
CA ALA A 511 6.70 -29.77 11.18
C ALA A 511 8.11 -29.22 10.97
N ASP A 512 8.33 -27.91 11.10
CA ASP A 512 9.67 -27.28 11.02
C ASP A 512 10.61 -27.78 12.12
N PHE A 513 10.05 -28.19 13.26
CA PHE A 513 10.80 -28.84 14.33
C PHE A 513 10.96 -30.35 14.11
N GLY A 514 10.47 -30.92 13.01
CA GLY A 514 10.50 -32.34 12.69
C GLY A 514 9.42 -33.15 13.43
N ILE A 515 8.31 -32.52 13.84
CA ILE A 515 7.18 -33.16 14.52
C ILE A 515 6.00 -33.25 13.54
N THR A 516 5.91 -34.37 12.82
CA THR A 516 4.85 -34.60 11.82
C THR A 516 3.68 -35.41 12.37
N GLU A 517 3.91 -36.27 13.37
CA GLU A 517 2.87 -37.08 14.01
C GLU A 517 2.23 -36.34 15.20
N GLU A 518 0.90 -36.32 15.29
CA GLU A 518 0.21 -35.51 16.30
C GLU A 518 0.51 -35.95 17.75
N ASP A 519 0.85 -37.23 17.94
CA ASP A 519 1.16 -37.84 19.24
C ASP A 519 2.64 -37.70 19.65
N ASP A 520 3.50 -37.17 18.79
CA ASP A 520 4.91 -36.96 19.11
C ASP A 520 5.10 -35.84 20.12
N LYS A 521 6.02 -36.07 21.06
CA LYS A 521 6.35 -35.11 22.11
C LYS A 521 7.62 -34.36 21.73
N PRO A 522 7.63 -33.02 21.80
CA PRO A 522 8.84 -32.26 21.55
C PRO A 522 10.02 -32.74 22.41
N SER A 523 11.19 -32.91 21.79
CA SER A 523 12.45 -33.24 22.43
C SER A 523 12.96 -32.10 23.30
N PHE A 524 14.01 -32.34 24.09
CA PHE A 524 14.64 -31.27 24.86
C PHE A 524 15.39 -30.27 23.97
N SER A 525 15.94 -30.70 22.82
CA SER A 525 16.56 -29.80 21.85
C SER A 525 15.51 -28.87 21.25
N GLN A 526 14.41 -29.44 20.71
CA GLN A 526 13.31 -28.67 20.14
C GLN A 526 12.73 -27.67 21.15
N ARG A 527 12.63 -28.05 22.44
CA ARG A 527 12.26 -27.11 23.52
C ARG A 527 13.26 -25.96 23.62
N ARG A 528 14.57 -26.24 23.62
CA ARG A 528 15.62 -25.22 23.74
C ARG A 528 15.58 -24.28 22.55
N ASP A 529 15.40 -24.82 21.36
CA ASP A 529 15.35 -24.03 20.12
C ASP A 529 14.10 -23.12 20.11
N ALA A 530 12.95 -23.61 20.61
CA ALA A 530 11.77 -22.78 20.82
C ALA A 530 11.93 -21.73 21.94
N VAL A 531 12.69 -22.04 23.00
CA VAL A 531 13.04 -21.05 24.04
C VAL A 531 13.93 -19.96 23.46
N GLU A 532 14.90 -20.33 22.64
CA GLU A 532 15.80 -19.39 21.97
C GLU A 532 15.04 -18.48 21.00
N TRP A 533 14.07 -19.02 20.25
CA TRP A 533 13.21 -18.22 19.40
C TRP A 533 12.38 -17.19 20.19
N LEU A 534 11.86 -17.59 21.35
CA LEU A 534 11.09 -16.73 22.26
C LEU A 534 11.97 -15.81 23.12
N ARG A 535 13.30 -15.94 23.06
CA ARG A 535 14.20 -15.16 23.90
C ARG A 535 14.65 -13.91 23.17
N ILE A 536 14.45 -12.78 23.83
CA ILE A 536 15.09 -11.52 23.47
C ILE A 536 16.53 -11.59 23.99
N LYS A 537 17.52 -11.50 23.11
CA LYS A 537 18.94 -11.48 23.51
C LYS A 537 19.28 -10.09 24.03
N GLU A 538 19.22 -9.91 25.34
CA GLU A 538 19.86 -8.78 26.01
C GLU A 538 21.37 -9.06 26.10
N ASP A 539 22.18 -8.08 25.68
CA ASP A 539 23.65 -8.10 25.83
C ASP A 539 24.09 -8.01 27.30
#